data_AF-A0A6P1E7D8-F1
#
_entry.id   AF-A0A6P1E7D8-F1
#
_cell.length_a   1.000
_cell.length_b   1.000
_cell.length_c   1.000
_cell.angle_alpha   90.00
_cell.angle_beta   90.00
_cell.angle_gamma   90.00
#
_symmetry.space_group_name_H-M   'P 1'
#
loop_
_entity.id
_entity.type
_entity.pdbx_description
1 polymer ?
#
loop_
_entity_poly.entity_id
_entity_poly.type
_entity_poly.pdbx_seq_one_letter_code
_entity_poly.pdbx_strand_id
1 'polypeptide(L)'
;MEHASEYHATEIGIESENDVLVAAIALEPEGYMMFQRGASEATGRSNGCYFEFSDQSQGNYDIVRKCSLKERKLRISLDMPLNGITEISVSLANVENSVSALKNQLTRVFEGTKGVFRH
;
A
#
# COMPACT_ATOMS: atom_id res chain seq x y z
N MET A 1 9.27 -20.89 9.28
CA MET A 1 9.06 -20.89 7.83
C MET A 1 8.47 -19.54 7.49
N GLU A 2 9.20 -18.70 6.77
CA GLU A 2 8.67 -17.45 6.23
C GLU A 2 7.88 -17.82 4.97
N HIS A 3 6.56 -17.63 5.01
CA HIS A 3 5.70 -17.87 3.86
C HIS A 3 5.64 -16.57 3.05
N ALA A 4 6.36 -16.53 1.93
CA ALA A 4 6.13 -15.52 0.91
C ALA A 4 4.86 -15.92 0.14
N SER A 5 3.83 -15.09 0.20
CA SER A 5 2.59 -15.32 -0.54
C SER A 5 2.61 -14.51 -1.84
N GLU A 6 2.37 -15.19 -2.96
CA GLU A 6 2.34 -14.58 -4.29
C GLU A 6 0.90 -14.39 -4.77
N TYR A 7 0.60 -13.17 -5.22
CA TYR A 7 -0.72 -12.74 -5.67
C TYR A 7 -0.65 -12.04 -7.03
N HIS A 8 -1.79 -11.94 -7.69
CA HIS A 8 -1.96 -11.20 -8.94
C HIS A 8 -2.90 -10.03 -8.73
N ALA A 9 -2.49 -8.83 -9.15
CA ALA A 9 -3.36 -7.67 -9.13
C ALA A 9 -4.35 -7.72 -10.29
N THR A 10 -5.62 -7.50 -9.98
CA THR A 10 -6.70 -7.35 -10.97
C THR A 10 -7.10 -5.90 -11.17
N GLU A 11 -6.97 -5.09 -10.13
CA GLU A 11 -7.33 -3.67 -10.15
C GLU A 11 -6.43 -2.86 -9.22
N ILE A 12 -6.24 -1.58 -9.55
CA ILE A 12 -5.56 -0.60 -8.72
C ILE A 12 -6.51 0.57 -8.48
N GLY A 13 -6.85 0.81 -7.21
CA GLY A 13 -7.60 1.98 -6.74
C GLY A 13 -6.65 3.05 -6.19
N ILE A 14 -6.82 4.30 -6.61
CA ILE A 14 -6.02 5.44 -6.14
C ILE A 14 -6.97 6.57 -5.82
N GLU A 15 -6.99 6.98 -4.55
CA GLU A 15 -7.88 8.04 -4.09
C GLU A 15 -7.14 9.05 -3.23
N SER A 16 -7.66 10.27 -3.23
CA SER A 16 -7.23 11.36 -2.35
C SER A 16 -8.47 12.16 -2.00
N GLU A 17 -9.14 11.78 -0.93
CA GLU A 17 -10.40 12.39 -0.48
C GLU A 17 -10.29 12.76 0.99
N ASN A 18 -10.92 13.87 1.39
CA ASN A 18 -10.94 14.34 2.78
C ASN A 18 -9.55 14.39 3.44
N ASP A 19 -8.54 14.77 2.63
CA ASP A 19 -7.15 14.86 3.06
C ASP A 19 -6.57 13.51 3.57
N VAL A 20 -7.06 12.40 3.01
CA VAL A 20 -6.54 11.05 3.21
C VAL A 20 -6.07 10.50 1.86
N LEU A 21 -4.85 9.98 1.84
CA LEU A 21 -4.24 9.31 0.70
C LEU A 21 -4.53 7.82 0.78
N VAL A 22 -5.06 7.25 -0.30
CA VAL A 22 -5.34 5.81 -0.39
C VAL A 22 -4.70 5.23 -1.64
N ALA A 23 -4.07 4.06 -1.50
CA ALA A 23 -3.70 3.18 -2.60
C ALA A 23 -4.21 1.77 -2.29
N ALA A 24 -5.10 1.24 -3.12
CA ALA A 24 -5.67 -0.08 -2.97
C ALA A 24 -5.34 -0.96 -4.18
N ILE A 25 -5.19 -2.26 -3.96
CA ILE A 25 -4.90 -3.25 -5.00
C ILE A 25 -5.81 -4.45 -4.74
N ALA A 26 -6.69 -4.75 -5.70
CA ALA A 26 -7.51 -5.96 -5.67
C ALA A 26 -6.66 -7.16 -6.12
N LEU A 27 -6.84 -8.31 -5.47
CA LEU A 27 -6.00 -9.50 -5.63
C LEU A 27 -6.85 -10.71 -6.09
N GLU A 28 -6.24 -11.60 -6.87
CA GLU A 28 -6.74 -12.95 -7.16
C GLU A 28 -5.98 -14.01 -6.33
N PRO A 29 -6.65 -15.08 -5.83
CA PRO A 29 -8.06 -15.45 -6.08
C PRO A 29 -9.11 -14.67 -5.28
N GLU A 30 -8.79 -14.12 -4.10
CA GLU A 30 -9.65 -13.17 -3.39
C GLU A 30 -8.82 -12.25 -2.49
N GLY A 31 -9.41 -11.11 -2.13
CA GLY A 31 -8.83 -10.16 -1.18
C GLY A 31 -8.33 -8.89 -1.85
N TYR A 32 -7.79 -8.02 -1.01
CA TYR A 32 -7.22 -6.75 -1.43
C TYR A 32 -6.08 -6.38 -0.49
N MET A 33 -5.30 -5.39 -0.88
CA MET A 33 -4.42 -4.69 0.03
C MET A 33 -4.64 -3.20 -0.09
N MET A 34 -4.50 -2.49 1.02
CA MET A 34 -4.69 -1.05 1.05
C MET A 34 -3.63 -0.38 1.90
N PHE A 35 -3.13 0.74 1.40
CA PHE A 35 -2.22 1.65 2.05
C PHE A 35 -2.94 2.98 2.24
N GLN A 36 -2.92 3.49 3.47
CA GLN A 36 -3.57 4.75 3.81
C GLN A 36 -2.65 5.64 4.64
N ARG A 37 -2.75 6.95 4.42
CA ARG A 37 -2.17 7.95 5.32
C ARG A 37 -2.91 9.29 5.26
N GLY A 38 -3.05 9.95 6.41
CA GLY A 38 -3.50 11.34 6.47
C GLY A 38 -2.49 12.31 5.83
N ALA A 39 -2.96 13.25 5.03
CA ALA A 39 -2.11 14.25 4.38
C ALA A 39 -1.86 15.49 5.27
N SER A 40 -2.55 15.64 6.41
CA SER A 40 -2.33 16.69 7.42
C SER A 40 -2.34 16.14 8.85
N GLU A 41 -1.97 16.98 9.82
CA GLU A 41 -2.03 16.59 11.24
C GLU A 41 -3.48 16.30 11.69
N ALA A 42 -4.48 16.98 11.14
CA ALA A 42 -5.88 16.75 11.47
C ALA A 42 -6.38 15.37 11.03
N THR A 43 -5.79 14.82 9.96
CA THR A 43 -6.11 13.49 9.42
C THR A 43 -5.11 12.41 9.84
N GLY A 44 -4.21 12.72 10.78
CA GLY A 44 -3.27 11.74 11.34
C GLY A 44 -2.02 11.50 10.49
N ARG A 45 -1.47 12.53 9.84
CA ARG A 45 -0.18 12.46 9.10
C ARG A 45 0.96 11.84 9.91
N SER A 46 0.97 12.08 11.22
CA SER A 46 1.95 11.58 12.18
C SER A 46 1.76 10.12 12.57
N ASN A 47 0.62 9.49 12.24
CA ASN A 47 0.36 8.06 12.53
C ASN A 47 1.11 7.11 11.57
N GLY A 48 1.78 7.65 10.55
CA GLY A 48 2.50 6.84 9.56
C GLY A 48 1.56 6.19 8.54
N CYS A 49 2.01 5.09 7.95
CA CYS A 49 1.24 4.35 6.94
C CYS A 49 0.37 3.31 7.63
N TYR A 50 -0.95 3.43 7.50
CA TYR A 50 -1.84 2.31 7.78
C TYR A 50 -1.80 1.33 6.61
N PHE A 51 -1.62 0.04 6.91
CA PHE A 51 -1.62 -1.03 5.93
C PHE A 51 -2.61 -2.10 6.36
N GLU A 52 -3.43 -2.58 5.42
CA GLU A 52 -4.32 -3.72 5.61
C GLU A 52 -4.25 -4.70 4.44
N PHE A 53 -4.49 -5.97 4.75
CA PHE A 53 -4.39 -7.08 3.83
C PHE A 53 -5.54 -8.06 4.03
N SER A 54 -6.29 -8.35 2.96
CA SER A 54 -7.43 -9.26 2.88
C SER A 54 -8.67 -8.89 3.70
N ASP A 55 -8.51 -8.24 4.86
CA ASP A 55 -9.58 -7.87 5.79
C ASP A 55 -9.10 -6.68 6.65
N GLN A 56 -9.98 -5.74 6.96
CA GLN A 56 -9.70 -4.59 7.83
C GLN A 56 -9.28 -4.99 9.25
N SER A 57 -9.73 -6.16 9.74
CA SER A 57 -9.28 -6.74 11.02
C SER A 57 -7.79 -7.13 11.02
N GLN A 58 -7.16 -7.15 9.84
CA GLN A 58 -5.72 -7.40 9.64
C GLN A 58 -4.98 -6.12 9.24
N GLY A 59 -5.52 -4.96 9.62
CA GLY A 59 -4.90 -3.66 9.40
C GLY A 59 -4.16 -3.12 10.61
N ASN A 60 -3.01 -2.48 10.39
CA ASN A 60 -2.29 -1.78 11.45
C ASN A 60 -1.37 -0.68 10.89
N TYR A 61 -0.97 0.26 11.75
CA TYR A 61 -0.07 1.35 11.42
C TYR A 61 1.40 0.92 11.47
N ASP A 62 2.18 1.41 10.51
CA ASP A 62 3.65 1.27 10.41
C ASP A 62 4.17 -0.17 10.51
N ILE A 63 3.37 -1.14 10.06
CA ILE A 63 3.78 -2.55 10.01
C ILE A 63 4.54 -2.91 8.73
N VAL A 64 4.59 -2.02 7.74
CA VAL A 64 5.32 -2.23 6.50
C VAL A 64 6.76 -1.77 6.68
N ARG A 65 7.66 -2.73 6.83
CA ARG A 65 9.11 -2.51 6.93
C ARG A 65 9.70 -1.99 5.63
N LYS A 66 9.25 -2.55 4.51
CA LYS A 66 9.79 -2.27 3.18
C LYS A 66 8.72 -2.46 2.12
N CYS A 67 8.57 -1.47 1.25
CA CYS A 67 7.75 -1.57 0.05
C CYS A 67 8.64 -1.27 -1.17
N SER A 68 8.67 -2.17 -2.15
CA SER A 68 9.44 -1.98 -3.38
C SER A 68 8.63 -2.35 -4.60
N LEU A 69 8.63 -1.46 -5.59
CA LEU A 69 8.00 -1.67 -6.88
C LEU A 69 9.07 -1.68 -7.97
N LYS A 70 9.32 -2.84 -8.58
CA LYS A 70 10.29 -3.02 -9.66
C LYS A 70 9.72 -3.92 -10.74
N GLU A 71 9.86 -3.54 -12.01
CA GLU A 71 9.50 -4.40 -13.17
C GLU A 71 8.10 -5.02 -13.05
N ARG A 72 7.10 -4.21 -12.64
CA ARG A 72 5.71 -4.63 -12.40
C ARG A 72 5.52 -5.68 -11.29
N LYS A 73 6.47 -5.79 -10.37
CA LYS A 73 6.34 -6.60 -9.16
C LYS A 73 6.40 -5.69 -7.94
N LEU A 74 5.33 -5.71 -7.15
CA LEU A 74 5.28 -5.06 -5.84
C LEU A 74 5.69 -6.09 -4.79
N ARG A 75 6.64 -5.74 -3.93
CA ARG A 75 7.05 -6.57 -2.79
C ARG A 75 6.94 -5.77 -1.51
N ILE A 76 6.34 -6.39 -0.51
CA ILE A 76 6.04 -5.79 0.78
C ILE A 76 6.62 -6.72 1.84
N SER A 77 7.51 -6.21 2.66
CA SER A 77 8.02 -6.90 3.85
C SER A 77 7.40 -6.26 5.07
N LEU A 78 6.94 -7.09 6.01
CA LEU A 78 6.25 -6.65 7.21
C LEU A 78 7.16 -6.79 8.44
N ASP A 79 7.09 -5.82 9.37
CA ASP A 79 7.75 -5.91 10.68
C ASP A 79 6.97 -6.82 11.65
N MET A 80 5.66 -6.97 11.41
CA MET A 80 4.80 -7.89 12.15
C MET A 80 4.06 -8.83 11.19
N PRO A 81 4.05 -10.15 11.45
CA PRO A 81 3.34 -11.08 10.58
C PRO A 81 1.83 -10.84 10.59
N LEU A 82 1.20 -10.89 9.41
CA LEU A 82 -0.26 -10.93 9.26
C LEU A 82 -0.65 -12.37 8.94
N ASN A 83 -1.29 -13.07 9.89
CA ASN A 83 -1.62 -14.50 9.76
C ASN A 83 -0.43 -15.38 9.35
N GLY A 84 0.76 -15.07 9.88
CA GLY A 84 2.00 -15.79 9.57
C GLY A 84 2.69 -15.38 8.26
N ILE A 85 2.13 -14.41 7.52
CA ILE A 85 2.74 -13.82 6.33
C ILE A 85 3.66 -12.69 6.74
N THR A 86 4.93 -12.76 6.35
CA THR A 86 5.95 -11.72 6.59
C THR A 86 6.40 -11.02 5.30
N GLU A 87 6.15 -11.64 4.15
CA GLU A 87 6.43 -11.08 2.83
C GLU A 87 5.25 -11.32 1.89
N ILE A 88 4.81 -10.26 1.22
CA ILE A 88 3.76 -10.29 0.21
C ILE A 88 4.37 -9.86 -1.12
N SER A 89 4.11 -10.64 -2.16
CA SER A 89 4.57 -10.39 -3.51
C SER A 89 3.36 -10.30 -4.45
N VAL A 90 3.21 -9.17 -5.14
CA VAL A 90 2.10 -8.95 -6.08
C VAL A 90 2.62 -8.70 -7.48
N SER A 91 2.13 -9.49 -8.44
CA SER A 91 2.32 -9.25 -9.87
C SER A 91 1.33 -8.19 -10.36
N LEU A 92 1.83 -7.15 -11.03
CA LEU A 92 1.04 -6.08 -11.64
C LEU A 92 0.93 -6.24 -13.16
N ALA A 93 1.15 -7.46 -13.69
CA ALA A 93 1.17 -7.71 -15.13
C ALA A 93 -0.14 -7.33 -15.83
N ASN A 94 -1.28 -7.42 -15.13
CA ASN A 94 -2.62 -7.25 -15.69
C ASN A 94 -3.19 -5.82 -15.55
N VAL A 95 -2.46 -4.88 -14.95
CA VAL A 95 -2.97 -3.54 -14.57
C VAL A 95 -2.12 -2.39 -15.14
N GLU A 96 -1.72 -2.50 -16.41
CA GLU A 96 -0.64 -1.72 -17.02
C GLU A 96 -0.76 -0.19 -16.86
N ASN A 97 -1.95 0.37 -17.05
CA ASN A 97 -2.16 1.82 -17.10
C ASN A 97 -2.05 2.52 -15.73
N SER A 98 -2.03 1.75 -14.63
CA SER A 98 -2.12 2.30 -13.27
C SER A 98 -0.83 2.17 -12.46
N VAL A 99 0.22 1.53 -12.98
CA VAL A 99 1.46 1.26 -12.21
C VAL A 99 2.22 2.54 -11.84
N SER A 100 2.33 3.50 -12.76
CA SER A 100 3.00 4.77 -12.48
C SER A 100 2.24 5.61 -11.45
N ALA A 101 0.91 5.62 -11.55
CA ALA A 101 0.05 6.32 -10.59
C ALA A 101 0.15 5.65 -9.19
N LEU A 102 0.15 4.31 -9.15
CA LEU A 102 0.34 3.54 -7.92
C LEU A 102 1.67 3.88 -7.27
N LYS A 103 2.76 3.91 -8.05
CA LYS A 103 4.09 4.27 -7.54
C LYS A 103 4.06 5.64 -6.87
N ASN A 104 3.50 6.65 -7.55
CA ASN A 104 3.42 8.00 -7.01
C ASN A 104 2.59 8.05 -5.73
N GLN A 105 1.48 7.33 -5.69
CA GLN A 105 0.61 7.30 -4.51
C GLN A 105 1.27 6.59 -3.33
N LEU A 106 1.91 5.44 -3.55
CA LEU A 106 2.68 4.74 -2.51
C LEU A 106 3.80 5.64 -1.97
N THR A 107 4.54 6.35 -2.83
CA THR A 107 5.54 7.32 -2.37
C THR A 107 4.92 8.37 -1.44
N ARG A 108 3.76 8.94 -1.80
CA ARG A 108 3.06 9.93 -0.97
C ARG A 108 2.55 9.33 0.35
N VAL A 109 2.11 8.08 0.35
CA VAL A 109 1.69 7.38 1.56
C VAL A 109 2.89 7.13 2.48
N PHE A 110 4.01 6.62 1.98
CA PHE A 110 5.18 6.31 2.83
C PHE A 110 5.98 7.55 3.25
N GLU A 111 6.24 8.48 2.34
CA GLU A 111 7.05 9.67 2.62
C GLU A 111 6.22 10.86 3.13
N GLY A 112 4.90 10.77 3.03
CA GLY A 112 4.01 11.90 3.23
C GLY A 112 4.01 12.84 2.01
N THR A 113 3.12 13.84 2.05
CA THR A 113 3.16 14.97 1.14
C THR A 113 4.33 15.89 1.53
N LYS A 114 5.53 15.65 1.00
CA LYS A 114 6.58 16.70 1.02
C LYS A 114 5.96 17.95 0.41
N GLY A 115 5.91 19.02 1.21
CA GLY A 115 5.11 20.21 0.95
C GLY A 115 5.16 20.63 -0.51
N VAL A 116 4.00 20.56 -1.18
CA VAL A 116 3.71 21.43 -2.31
C VAL A 116 3.50 22.82 -1.69
N PHE A 117 4.59 23.44 -1.24
CA PHE A 117 4.60 24.88 -1.00
C PHE A 117 4.48 25.52 -2.38
N ARG A 118 3.26 25.89 -2.75
CA ARG A 118 3.06 26.92 -3.77
C ARG A 118 3.59 28.21 -3.17
N HIS A 119 4.68 28.73 -3.75
CA HIS A 119 5.04 30.13 -3.61
C HIS A 119 3.95 31.01 -4.23
#